data_AF-A0A9W5IQI3-F1
#
_entry.id   AF-A0A9W5IQI3-F1
#
_cell.length_a   1.000
_cell.length_b   1.000
_cell.length_c   1.000
_cell.angle_alpha   90.00
_cell.angle_beta   90.00
_cell.angle_gamma   90.00
#
_symmetry.space_group_name_H-M   'P 1'
#
loop_
_entity.id
_entity.type
_entity.pdbx_description
1 polymer ?
#
loop_
_entity_poly.entity_id
_entity_poly.type
_entity_poly.pdbx_seq_one_letter_code
_entity_poly.pdbx_strand_id
1 'polypeptide(L)'
;MSSYLNQRAAFEIRPQEGLLSEVAGAFGSASDDPPAKQWQGIITSCEKLSVFKDETVYRFVLEPRFAALKHFQTSRLFQHQTIPDIVAAVFKHHGFSGVDYRFQKSRTYSVREYVTQYLESDFNFINRLCEEEGIWYAFEQHEQHGDVVVFGDNPEHYYGRRVRRIFDTSARLGSCLLPCRRRFRSNSPASIAR
;
A
#
# COMPACT_ATOMS: atom_id res chain seq x y z
N MET A 1 -22.90 0.47 0.34
CA MET A 1 -21.65 0.72 -0.41
C MET A 1 -20.67 1.62 0.35
N SER A 2 -21.14 2.64 1.09
CA SER A 2 -20.26 3.51 1.93
C SER A 2 -19.52 2.75 3.06
N SER A 3 -20.05 1.62 3.54
CA SER A 3 -19.47 0.81 4.61
C SER A 3 -18.11 0.16 4.30
N TYR A 4 -17.65 0.18 3.05
CA TYR A 4 -16.39 -0.44 2.63
C TYR A 4 -15.26 0.58 2.42
N LEU A 5 -15.57 1.87 2.41
CA LEU A 5 -14.59 2.92 2.13
C LEU A 5 -13.65 3.10 3.33
N ASN A 6 -12.35 3.24 3.06
CA ASN A 6 -11.29 3.41 4.08
C ASN A 6 -11.18 2.26 5.10
N GLN A 7 -11.75 1.10 4.79
CA GLN A 7 -11.61 -0.09 5.63
C GLN A 7 -10.39 -0.91 5.18
N ARG A 8 -9.74 -1.57 6.14
CA ARG A 8 -8.71 -2.56 5.83
C ARG A 8 -9.37 -3.71 5.06
N ALA A 9 -8.73 -4.15 4.00
CA ALA A 9 -9.17 -5.28 3.20
C ALA A 9 -7.95 -6.11 2.79
N ALA A 10 -8.10 -7.43 2.87
CA ALA A 10 -7.17 -8.36 2.27
C ALA A 10 -7.81 -8.96 1.01
N PHE A 11 -7.07 -8.92 -0.09
CA PHE A 11 -7.42 -9.59 -1.32
C PHE A 11 -6.53 -10.82 -1.49
N GLU A 12 -7.15 -11.98 -1.63
CA GLU A 12 -6.48 -13.27 -1.78
C GLU A 12 -6.87 -13.86 -3.14
N ILE A 13 -5.88 -14.26 -3.95
CA ILE A 13 -6.16 -15.08 -5.14
C ILE A 13 -5.92 -16.52 -4.77
N ARG A 14 -7.02 -17.26 -4.67
CA ARG A 14 -6.97 -18.72 -4.69
C ARG A 14 -6.97 -19.18 -6.14
N PRO A 15 -6.03 -20.04 -6.56
CA PRO A 15 -6.16 -20.69 -7.85
C PRO A 15 -7.48 -21.47 -7.86
N GLN A 16 -8.26 -21.33 -8.94
CA GLN A 16 -9.44 -22.17 -9.12
C GLN A 16 -8.93 -23.60 -9.37
N GLU A 17 -9.25 -24.53 -8.46
CA GLU A 17 -9.10 -25.96 -8.74
C GLU A 17 -10.07 -26.34 -9.86
N GLY A 18 -9.65 -26.15 -11.09
CA GLY A 18 -10.38 -26.52 -12.29
C GLY A 18 -9.81 -27.80 -12.89
N LEU A 19 -10.53 -28.91 -12.67
CA LEU A 19 -10.51 -30.16 -13.47
C LEU A 19 -9.19 -30.96 -13.50
N LEU A 20 -8.77 -31.49 -12.35
CA LEU A 20 -8.03 -32.77 -12.27
C LEU A 20 -8.61 -33.64 -11.14
N SER A 21 -9.94 -33.76 -11.09
CA SER A 21 -10.62 -34.71 -10.21
C SER A 21 -10.60 -36.10 -10.83
N GLU A 22 -9.51 -36.85 -10.61
CA GLU A 22 -9.59 -38.32 -10.54
C GLU A 22 -8.36 -39.00 -9.91
N VAL A 23 -7.26 -38.29 -9.61
CA VAL A 23 -6.10 -38.90 -8.93
C VAL A 23 -5.83 -38.38 -7.51
N ALA A 24 -6.53 -37.34 -7.05
CA ALA A 24 -6.31 -36.71 -5.74
C ALA A 24 -7.06 -37.38 -4.56
N GLY A 25 -7.69 -38.55 -4.78
CA GLY A 25 -8.44 -39.26 -3.75
C GLY A 25 -7.60 -40.07 -2.74
N ALA A 26 -6.28 -40.09 -2.87
CA ALA A 26 -5.41 -40.97 -2.07
C ALA A 26 -4.47 -40.26 -1.09
N PHE A 27 -4.43 -38.93 -1.06
CA PHE A 27 -3.57 -38.20 -0.12
C PHE A 27 -4.40 -37.23 0.70
N GLY A 28 -4.65 -37.63 1.95
CA GLY A 28 -5.31 -36.79 2.94
C GLY A 28 -4.44 -35.60 3.32
N SER A 29 -5.06 -34.43 3.37
CA SER A 29 -4.99 -33.38 4.39
C SER A 29 -5.41 -32.07 3.72
N ALA A 30 -6.19 -31.25 4.43
CA ALA A 30 -6.50 -29.90 4.02
C ALA A 30 -5.19 -29.21 3.65
N SER A 31 -5.00 -28.90 2.36
CA SER A 31 -3.81 -28.18 1.96
C SER A 31 -3.97 -26.75 2.46
N ASP A 32 -3.27 -26.43 3.54
CA ASP A 32 -2.77 -25.09 3.86
C ASP A 32 -1.77 -24.68 2.75
N ASP A 33 -2.21 -24.70 1.48
CA ASP A 33 -1.43 -24.11 0.41
C ASP A 33 -1.44 -22.60 0.66
N PRO A 34 -0.28 -21.97 0.89
CA PRO A 34 -0.23 -20.54 1.11
C PRO A 34 -0.85 -19.86 -0.11
N PRO A 35 -1.72 -18.85 0.09
CA PRO A 35 -2.41 -18.21 -1.01
C PRO A 35 -1.43 -17.76 -2.08
N ALA A 36 -1.70 -18.14 -3.33
CA ALA A 36 -0.80 -17.91 -4.46
C ALA A 36 -0.34 -16.43 -4.57
N LYS A 37 -1.17 -15.50 -4.07
CA LYS A 37 -0.75 -14.15 -3.68
C LYS A 37 -1.81 -13.46 -2.82
N GLN A 38 -1.40 -12.85 -1.71
CA GLN A 38 -2.23 -11.96 -0.91
C GLN A 38 -1.80 -10.49 -1.06
N TRP A 39 -2.77 -9.59 -1.00
CA TRP A 39 -2.58 -8.15 -0.93
C TRP A 39 -3.41 -7.58 0.21
N GLN A 40 -2.80 -6.74 1.02
CA GLN A 40 -3.44 -6.06 2.13
C GLN A 40 -3.35 -4.55 1.90
N GLY A 41 -4.40 -3.82 2.26
CA GLY A 41 -4.45 -2.38 2.12
C GLY A 41 -5.80 -1.82 2.54
N ILE A 42 -6.13 -0.65 2.02
CA ILE A 42 -7.41 0.03 2.21
C ILE A 42 -8.13 0.20 0.88
N ILE A 43 -9.46 0.14 0.92
CA ILE A 43 -10.30 0.42 -0.25
C ILE A 43 -10.55 1.92 -0.34
N THR A 44 -9.88 2.59 -1.30
CA THR A 44 -10.04 4.04 -1.53
C THR A 44 -11.21 4.36 -2.47
N SER A 45 -11.63 3.41 -3.30
CA SER A 45 -12.77 3.62 -4.19
C SER A 45 -13.51 2.31 -4.47
N CYS A 46 -14.84 2.39 -4.51
CA CYS A 46 -15.73 1.29 -4.83
C CYS A 46 -16.82 1.81 -5.78
N GLU A 47 -16.87 1.29 -6.99
CA GLU A 47 -17.81 1.67 -8.03
C GLU A 47 -18.60 0.45 -8.50
N LYS A 48 -19.92 0.58 -8.61
CA LYS A 48 -20.79 -0.42 -9.24
C LYS A 48 -20.87 -0.08 -10.73
N LEU A 49 -20.33 -0.94 -11.60
CA LEU A 49 -20.24 -0.64 -13.04
C LEU A 49 -21.51 -1.03 -13.79
N SER A 50 -21.97 -2.26 -13.61
CA SER A 50 -23.14 -2.77 -14.35
C SER A 50 -23.87 -3.84 -13.56
N VAL A 51 -25.18 -3.91 -13.77
CA VAL A 51 -26.07 -4.93 -13.19
C VAL A 51 -26.75 -5.63 -14.34
N PHE A 52 -26.45 -6.91 -14.52
CA PHE A 52 -27.18 -7.85 -15.36
C PHE A 52 -28.07 -8.72 -14.45
N LYS A 53 -28.98 -9.50 -15.06
CA LYS A 53 -29.88 -10.39 -14.29
C LYS A 53 -29.14 -11.37 -13.39
N ASP A 54 -28.01 -11.91 -13.87
CA ASP A 54 -27.25 -12.94 -13.16
C ASP A 54 -25.86 -12.47 -12.69
N GLU A 55 -25.41 -11.28 -13.11
CA GLU A 55 -24.06 -10.78 -12.78
C GLU A 55 -24.10 -9.29 -12.39
N THR A 56 -23.45 -8.92 -11.30
CA THR A 56 -23.17 -7.52 -10.98
C THR A 56 -21.68 -7.27 -10.96
N VAL A 57 -21.23 -6.30 -11.75
CA VAL A 57 -19.80 -5.97 -11.90
C VAL A 57 -19.44 -4.83 -10.95
N TYR A 58 -18.45 -5.05 -10.10
CA TYR A 58 -17.90 -4.05 -9.19
C TYR A 58 -16.44 -3.73 -9.54
N ARG A 59 -16.04 -2.50 -9.25
CA ARG A 59 -14.66 -2.03 -9.32
C ARG A 59 -14.26 -1.58 -7.94
N PHE A 60 -13.19 -2.17 -7.42
CA PHE A 60 -12.54 -1.76 -6.18
C PHE A 60 -11.14 -1.25 -6.49
N VAL A 61 -10.73 -0.18 -5.81
CA VAL A 61 -9.38 0.35 -5.84
C VAL A 61 -8.75 0.10 -4.48
N LEU A 62 -7.79 -0.81 -4.44
CA LEU A 62 -7.01 -1.14 -3.24
C LEU A 62 -5.70 -0.35 -3.28
N GLU A 63 -5.45 0.45 -2.24
CA GLU A 63 -4.23 1.21 -2.03
C GLU A 63 -3.60 0.84 -0.68
N PRO A 64 -2.30 1.07 -0.45
CA PRO A 64 -1.72 0.93 0.88
C PRO A 64 -2.35 1.93 1.86
N ARG A 65 -2.34 1.63 3.15
CA ARG A 65 -2.79 2.52 4.24
C ARG A 65 -2.13 3.89 4.17
N PHE A 66 -0.90 3.96 3.69
CA PHE A 66 -0.20 5.21 3.41
C PHE A 66 -1.01 6.19 2.54
N ALA A 67 -1.85 5.69 1.61
CA ALA A 67 -2.69 6.53 0.77
C ALA A 67 -3.79 7.26 1.55
N ALA A 68 -4.19 6.79 2.74
CA ALA A 68 -5.16 7.49 3.59
C ALA A 68 -4.68 8.90 3.97
N LEU A 69 -3.35 9.12 4.02
CA LEU A 69 -2.73 10.42 4.32
C LEU A 69 -3.10 11.51 3.31
N LYS A 70 -3.61 11.16 2.12
CA LYS A 70 -4.12 12.12 1.12
C LYS A 70 -5.34 12.89 1.61
N HIS A 71 -6.11 12.32 2.54
CA HIS A 71 -7.35 12.91 3.05
C HIS A 71 -7.13 13.86 4.23
N PHE A 72 -5.92 13.91 4.79
CA PHE A 72 -5.59 14.75 5.93
C PHE A 72 -4.77 15.94 5.46
N GLN A 73 -5.34 17.14 5.55
CA GLN A 73 -4.68 18.41 5.27
C GLN A 73 -4.46 19.14 6.58
N THR A 74 -3.20 19.48 6.89
CA THR A 74 -2.86 20.14 8.14
C THR A 74 -1.80 21.22 7.93
N SER A 75 -1.65 22.11 8.92
CA SER A 75 -0.55 23.06 8.96
C SER A 75 0.20 22.88 10.28
N ARG A 76 1.50 22.60 10.20
CA ARG A 76 2.34 22.26 11.36
C ARG A 76 3.74 22.79 11.19
N LEU A 77 4.42 22.94 12.32
CA LEU A 77 5.78 23.38 12.37
C LEU A 77 6.66 22.35 13.08
N PHE A 78 7.75 21.96 12.43
CA PHE A 78 8.80 21.12 12.99
C PHE A 78 10.09 21.94 13.14
N GLN A 79 10.70 21.87 14.32
CA GLN A 79 11.96 22.56 14.62
C GLN A 79 12.99 21.55 15.11
N HIS A 80 14.26 21.81 14.81
CA HIS A 80 15.42 21.06 15.29
C HIS A 80 15.29 19.53 15.14
N GLN A 81 14.76 19.08 14.00
CA GLN A 81 14.51 17.66 13.72
C GLN A 81 15.10 17.23 12.37
N THR A 82 15.45 15.96 12.24
CA THR A 82 15.85 15.40 10.95
C THR A 82 14.62 15.06 10.11
N ILE A 83 14.79 14.98 8.79
CA ILE A 83 13.68 14.64 7.89
C ILE A 83 13.03 13.28 8.23
N PRO A 84 13.79 12.19 8.47
CA PRO A 84 13.18 10.92 8.89
C PRO A 84 12.39 11.03 10.22
N ASP A 85 12.84 11.86 11.16
CA ASP A 85 12.16 12.05 12.43
C ASP A 85 10.84 12.81 12.26
N ILE A 86 10.81 13.81 11.37
CA ILE A 86 9.59 14.54 10.99
C ILE A 86 8.58 13.57 10.37
N VAL A 87 9.02 12.74 9.43
CA VAL A 87 8.17 11.73 8.79
C VAL A 87 7.65 10.73 9.83
N ALA A 88 8.49 10.26 10.75
CA ALA A 88 8.07 9.39 11.85
C ALA A 88 7.05 10.05 12.79
N ALA A 89 7.20 11.35 13.07
CA ALA A 89 6.26 12.11 13.88
C ALA A 89 4.88 12.23 13.21
N VAL A 90 4.85 12.47 11.89
CA VAL A 90 3.61 12.49 11.10
C VAL A 90 2.93 11.13 11.14
N PHE A 91 3.69 10.04 10.98
CA PHE A 91 3.15 8.68 11.09
C PHE A 91 2.55 8.38 12.46
N LYS A 92 3.27 8.72 13.53
CA LYS A 92 2.80 8.51 14.90
C LYS A 92 1.50 9.26 15.19
N HIS A 93 1.33 10.47 14.64
CA HIS A 93 0.09 11.24 14.78
C HIS A 93 -1.13 10.53 14.17
N HIS A 94 -0.93 9.75 13.10
CA HIS A 94 -1.99 8.99 12.43
C HIS A 94 -2.16 7.56 12.97
N GLY A 95 -1.51 7.24 14.08
CA GLY A 95 -1.61 5.91 14.71
C GLY A 95 -0.84 4.81 13.99
N PHE A 96 0.11 5.16 13.11
CA PHE A 96 1.06 4.20 12.58
C PHE A 96 2.07 3.83 13.67
N SER A 97 2.36 2.54 13.76
CA SER A 97 3.30 1.96 14.71
C SER A 97 4.58 1.54 14.00
N GLY A 98 5.64 1.26 14.75
CA GLY A 98 6.96 0.90 14.19
C GLY A 98 6.98 -0.37 13.34
N VAL A 99 5.90 -1.15 13.31
CA VAL A 99 5.75 -2.29 12.39
C VAL A 99 5.23 -1.87 11.02
N ASP A 100 4.54 -0.73 10.91
CA ASP A 100 3.91 -0.25 9.68
C ASP A 100 4.88 0.52 8.77
N TYR A 101 6.01 1.01 9.31
CA TYR A 101 7.03 1.71 8.52
C TYR A 101 8.45 1.35 8.97
N ARG A 102 9.41 1.40 8.03
CA ARG A 102 10.82 1.11 8.28
C ARG A 102 11.72 2.09 7.55
N PHE A 103 12.72 2.63 8.26
CA PHE A 103 13.75 3.48 7.67
C PHE A 103 15.07 2.71 7.52
N GLN A 104 15.57 2.62 6.30
CA GLN A 104 16.90 2.11 5.98
C GLN A 104 17.80 3.30 5.67
N LYS A 105 18.51 3.75 6.70
CA LYS A 105 19.38 4.92 6.64
C LYS A 105 20.81 4.43 6.42
N SER A 106 21.41 4.80 5.30
CA SER A 106 22.82 4.53 5.00
C SER A 106 23.69 5.75 5.35
N ARG A 107 23.10 6.95 5.26
CA ARG A 107 23.76 8.22 5.57
C ARG A 107 23.17 8.89 6.82
N THR A 108 23.95 9.81 7.39
CA THR A 108 23.51 10.70 8.46
C THR A 108 22.73 11.87 7.87
N TYR A 109 21.55 12.15 8.43
CA TYR A 109 20.72 13.28 8.01
C TYR A 109 21.03 14.50 8.87
N SER A 110 21.20 15.66 8.24
CA SER A 110 21.38 16.93 8.94
C SER A 110 20.09 17.33 9.65
N VAL A 111 20.23 17.88 10.85
CA VAL A 111 19.10 18.46 11.59
C VAL A 111 18.68 19.74 10.90
N ARG A 112 17.39 19.86 10.57
CA ARG A 112 16.82 21.08 10.00
C ARG A 112 16.38 22.00 11.13
N GLU A 113 16.71 23.28 11.02
CA GLU A 113 16.32 24.31 12.00
C GLU A 113 14.80 24.49 12.02
N TYR A 114 14.19 24.59 10.83
CA TYR A 114 12.77 24.85 10.67
C TYR A 114 12.21 24.18 9.40
N VAL A 115 11.12 23.42 9.55
CA VAL A 115 10.38 22.80 8.44
C VAL A 115 8.89 23.02 8.68
N THR A 116 8.22 23.65 7.71
CA THR A 116 6.78 23.91 7.79
C THR A 116 6.01 23.01 6.85
N GLN A 117 4.89 22.54 7.35
CA GLN A 117 3.79 22.02 6.56
C GLN A 117 2.72 23.12 6.48
N TYR A 118 2.38 23.59 5.28
CA TYR A 118 1.40 24.69 5.11
C TYR A 118 0.30 24.30 4.12
N LEU A 119 -0.93 24.13 4.63
CA LEU A 119 -2.12 23.76 3.85
C LEU A 119 -1.87 22.63 2.83
N GLU A 120 -0.99 21.69 3.16
CA GLU A 120 -0.66 20.54 2.32
C GLU A 120 -1.12 19.25 2.98
N SER A 121 -1.47 18.25 2.16
CA SER A 121 -1.83 16.94 2.70
C SER A 121 -0.60 16.25 3.28
N ASP A 122 -0.78 15.44 4.31
CA ASP A 122 0.32 14.73 4.95
C ASP A 122 1.06 13.81 3.94
N PHE A 123 0.33 13.26 2.97
CA PHE A 123 0.92 12.51 1.85
C PHE A 123 1.82 13.39 0.96
N ASN A 124 1.37 14.58 0.58
CA ASN A 124 2.15 15.49 -0.26
C ASN A 124 3.37 16.04 0.50
N PHE A 125 3.20 16.35 1.78
CA PHE A 125 4.29 16.78 2.65
C PHE A 125 5.41 15.74 2.71
N ILE A 126 5.07 14.47 2.97
CA ILE A 126 6.06 13.40 3.00
C ILE A 126 6.75 13.22 1.65
N ASN A 127 5.99 13.26 0.54
CA ASN A 127 6.59 13.16 -0.80
C ASN A 127 7.59 14.28 -1.07
N ARG A 128 7.23 15.52 -0.75
CA ARG A 128 8.11 16.67 -0.91
C ARG A 128 9.40 16.50 -0.11
N LEU A 129 9.30 16.11 1.16
CA LEU A 129 10.47 15.86 2.00
C LEU A 129 11.35 14.71 1.48
N CYS A 130 10.72 13.64 0.97
CA CYS A 130 11.43 12.52 0.36
C CYS A 130 12.16 12.95 -0.91
N GLU A 131 11.54 13.76 -1.78
CA GLU A 131 12.15 14.26 -3.01
C GLU A 131 13.32 15.21 -2.72
N GLU A 132 13.18 16.12 -1.76
CA GLU A 132 14.23 17.06 -1.35
C GLU A 132 15.50 16.35 -0.84
N GLU A 133 15.33 15.24 -0.13
CA GLU A 133 16.44 14.43 0.37
C GLU A 133 16.87 13.33 -0.63
N GLY A 134 16.10 13.06 -1.68
CA GLY A 134 16.33 11.91 -2.56
C GLY A 134 16.12 10.56 -1.87
N ILE A 135 15.18 10.49 -0.92
CA ILE A 135 14.73 9.27 -0.28
C ILE A 135 13.70 8.60 -1.19
N TRP A 136 13.93 7.34 -1.54
CA TRP A 136 12.92 6.51 -2.17
C TRP A 136 12.12 5.76 -1.11
N TYR A 137 10.89 5.38 -1.45
CA TYR A 137 10.12 4.49 -0.60
C TYR A 137 9.32 3.49 -1.41
N ALA A 138 8.98 2.39 -0.77
CA ALA A 138 8.17 1.36 -1.39
C ALA A 138 7.40 0.52 -0.38
N PHE A 139 6.50 -0.33 -0.89
CA PHE A 139 5.55 -1.07 -0.07
C PHE A 139 5.85 -2.56 -0.09
N GLU A 140 6.02 -3.12 1.09
CA GLU A 140 6.15 -4.55 1.32
C GLU A 140 4.83 -5.10 1.90
N GLN A 141 4.48 -6.33 1.51
CA GLN A 141 3.33 -7.05 2.01
C GLN A 141 3.84 -8.09 3.00
N HIS A 142 3.45 -7.95 4.26
CA HIS A 142 3.79 -8.89 5.31
C HIS A 142 2.53 -9.67 5.72
N GLU A 143 2.63 -10.99 5.80
CA GLU A 143 1.47 -11.84 6.12
C GLU A 143 0.83 -11.46 7.47
N GLN A 144 1.66 -11.17 8.47
CA GLN A 144 1.21 -10.89 9.83
C GLN A 144 0.89 -9.42 10.14
N HIS A 145 1.52 -8.47 9.44
CA HIS A 145 1.45 -7.04 9.78
C HIS A 145 0.76 -6.18 8.72
N GLY A 146 0.46 -6.76 7.56
CA GLY A 146 -0.14 -6.08 6.43
C GLY A 146 0.87 -5.30 5.61
N ASP A 147 0.48 -4.11 5.18
CA ASP A 147 1.29 -3.25 4.32
C ASP A 147 2.30 -2.43 5.13
N VAL A 148 3.58 -2.59 4.80
CA VAL A 148 4.70 -1.89 5.45
C VAL A 148 5.36 -0.95 4.45
N VAL A 149 5.56 0.31 4.85
CA VAL A 149 6.27 1.31 4.03
C VAL A 149 7.74 1.30 4.38
N VAL A 150 8.60 1.04 3.40
CA VAL A 150 10.05 1.01 3.57
C VAL A 150 10.64 2.23 2.88
N PHE A 151 11.35 3.06 3.65
CA PHE A 151 12.11 4.21 3.18
C PHE A 151 13.59 3.85 3.06
N GLY A 152 14.25 4.30 1.99
CA GLY A 152 15.67 4.08 1.77
C GLY A 152 16.32 5.24 1.02
N ASP A 153 17.62 5.40 1.22
CA ASP A 153 18.46 6.42 0.57
C ASP A 153 19.39 5.83 -0.49
N ASN A 154 19.96 4.65 -0.23
CA ASN A 154 20.87 3.97 -1.15
C ASN A 154 20.08 3.18 -2.22
N PRO A 155 20.38 3.34 -3.52
CA PRO A 155 19.83 2.50 -4.57
C PRO A 155 20.08 1.00 -4.37
N GLU A 156 21.16 0.56 -3.71
CA GLU A 156 21.44 -0.86 -3.49
C GLU A 156 20.35 -1.55 -2.65
N HIS A 157 19.80 -0.84 -1.66
CA HIS A 157 18.70 -1.31 -0.83
C HIS A 157 17.39 -1.49 -1.63
N TYR A 158 17.29 -0.87 -2.81
CA TYR A 158 16.14 -1.00 -3.70
C TYR A 158 16.18 -2.29 -4.53
N TYR A 159 17.35 -2.73 -5.00
CA TYR A 159 17.48 -3.86 -5.93
C TYR A 159 17.39 -5.25 -5.28
N GLY A 160 17.77 -5.38 -4.01
CA GLY A 160 17.81 -6.67 -3.30
C GLY A 160 16.47 -7.18 -2.77
N ARG A 161 15.40 -6.40 -2.90
CA ARG A 161 14.09 -6.72 -2.32
C ARG A 161 13.09 -6.97 -3.45
N ARG A 162 12.17 -7.92 -3.25
CA ARG A 162 11.03 -8.17 -4.15
C ARG A 162 9.97 -7.06 -3.97
N VAL A 163 10.41 -5.81 -4.12
CA VAL A 163 9.66 -4.59 -3.88
C VAL A 163 8.78 -4.30 -5.08
N ARG A 164 7.51 -3.97 -4.83
CA ARG A 164 6.64 -3.48 -5.89
C ARG A 164 6.90 -1.99 -6.08
N ARG A 165 7.37 -1.63 -7.27
CA ARG A 165 7.64 -0.24 -7.67
C ARG A 165 6.36 0.58 -7.58
N ILE A 166 6.42 1.75 -6.92
CA ILE A 166 5.36 2.77 -6.99
C ILE A 166 5.92 4.11 -7.49
N PHE A 167 7.21 4.40 -7.29
CA PHE A 167 7.86 5.59 -7.85
C PHE A 167 8.90 5.20 -8.88
N ASP A 168 8.60 5.48 -10.15
CA ASP A 168 9.60 5.62 -11.19
C ASP A 168 9.92 7.12 -11.30
N THR A 169 11.09 7.54 -10.81
CA THR A 169 11.58 8.91 -10.97
C THR A 169 12.06 9.23 -12.40
N SER A 170 11.90 8.30 -13.35
CA SER A 170 12.13 8.48 -14.78
C SER A 170 10.81 8.42 -15.57
N ALA A 171 9.88 9.33 -15.30
CA ALA A 171 8.78 9.59 -16.21
C ALA A 171 8.56 11.10 -16.39
N ARG A 172 9.32 11.68 -17.33
CA ARG A 172 8.86 12.88 -18.04
C ARG A 172 7.56 12.51 -18.73
N LEU A 173 6.53 13.34 -18.52
CA LEU A 173 5.22 13.33 -19.19
C LEU A 173 4.30 12.15 -18.83
N GLY A 174 3.31 12.46 -17.99
CA GLY A 174 1.96 11.85 -18.06
C GLY A 174 1.80 10.45 -17.47
N SER A 175 1.11 10.38 -16.34
CA SER A 175 0.41 9.19 -15.80
C SER A 175 1.28 8.05 -15.23
N CYS A 176 1.95 8.30 -14.11
CA CYS A 176 2.37 7.24 -13.19
C CYS A 176 1.58 7.30 -11.88
N LEU A 177 0.26 7.16 -12.00
CA LEU A 177 -0.62 6.71 -10.92
C LEU A 177 -1.39 5.51 -11.47
N LEU A 178 -0.76 4.34 -11.43
CA LEU A 178 -1.52 3.10 -11.50
C LEU A 178 -1.64 2.56 -10.07
N PRO A 179 -2.67 2.98 -9.31
CA PRO A 179 -3.19 2.06 -8.29
C PRO A 179 -3.47 0.74 -9.02
N CYS A 180 -3.24 -0.40 -8.37
CA CYS A 180 -3.53 -1.71 -8.95
C CYS A 180 -5.04 -1.80 -9.31
N ARG A 181 -5.44 -1.32 -10.50
CA ARG A 181 -6.82 -1.30 -10.99
C ARG A 181 -7.17 -2.73 -11.37
N ARG A 182 -7.92 -3.43 -10.53
CA ARG A 182 -8.42 -4.78 -10.83
C ARG A 182 -9.94 -4.76 -10.99
N ARG A 183 -10.40 -5.32 -12.10
CA ARG A 183 -11.82 -5.46 -12.45
C ARG A 183 -12.31 -6.78 -11.87
N PHE A 184 -13.28 -6.72 -10.96
CA PHE A 184 -13.88 -7.92 -10.38
C PHE A 184 -15.18 -8.26 -11.11
N ARG A 185 -15.26 -9.48 -11.62
CA ARG A 185 -16.48 -10.10 -12.13
C ARG A 185 -16.99 -11.07 -11.07
N SER A 186 -18.19 -10.88 -10.54
CA SER A 186 -18.76 -11.82 -9.59
C SER A 186 -19.47 -12.94 -10.35
N ASN A 187 -18.76 -14.04 -10.63
CA ASN A 187 -19.40 -15.34 -10.88
C ASN A 187 -18.62 -16.54 -10.29
N SER A 188 -17.68 -16.31 -9.35
CA SER A 188 -16.90 -17.33 -8.61
C SER A 188 -16.25 -16.71 -7.35
N PRO A 189 -15.81 -17.48 -6.32
CA PRO A 189 -15.74 -17.04 -4.92
C PRO A 189 -14.43 -16.30 -4.62
N ALA A 190 -14.32 -15.04 -5.04
CA ALA A 190 -13.36 -14.11 -4.42
C ALA A 190 -13.99 -13.58 -3.13
N SER A 191 -13.72 -14.22 -1.99
CA SER A 191 -14.19 -13.75 -0.69
C SER A 191 -13.35 -12.54 -0.24
N ILE A 192 -14.00 -11.39 -0.04
CA ILE A 192 -13.41 -10.29 0.74
C ILE A 192 -13.48 -10.73 2.20
N ALA A 193 -12.35 -11.17 2.76
CA ALA A 193 -12.24 -11.40 4.20
C ALA A 193 -12.22 -10.03 4.91
N ARG A 194 -13.06 -9.90 5.94
CA ARG A 194 -13.10 -8.73 6.84
C ARG A 194 -11.99 -8.82 7.87
#